data_AF-A0A2N5RPL5-F1
#
_entry.id   AF-A0A2N5RPL5-F1
#
_cell.length_a   1.000
_cell.length_b   1.000
_cell.length_c   1.000
_cell.angle_alpha   90.00
_cell.angle_beta   90.00
_cell.angle_gamma   90.00
#
_symmetry.space_group_name_H-M   'P 1'
#
loop_
_entity.id
_entity.type
_entity.pdbx_description
1 polymer ?
#
loop_
_entity_poly.entity_id
_entity_poly.type
_entity_poly.pdbx_seq_one_letter_code
_entity_poly.pdbx_strand_id
1 'polypeptide(L)'
;MRKVVFLFFLAFSLLFATSLDKIKNISRENLDKAIDMFLDYVKGHPKDPDIEKVGEFLFAKKHLVEKYPFLAKEIVSEDLKGFLKKLKTFPKTFSSKETKLLEKIFPDLKSFIEDLQSVEDILIYPSFWKLGIPLRIKDPESFVSKLIERFFEDPFLLSYEFITALSKIENSKELGEKIVSNVEKMPLQEKNYPYMLRLFEIARMLGYNRPSDLEEELRNYFLLSAKLSASSSPKELEELVTEYEKLTIPKEELRKKLLVFSSKVKRENSEDHRYYYLLILFLPFLFFFSSRFRAQIYRIFGAKKRAASLYLKLLQKYPENVKLRLKLAHLYEELGMHEEAMKEYEIIKKLSQV
;
A
#
# COMPACT_ATOMS: atom_id res chain seq x y z
N MET A 1 91.33 6.60 10.50
CA MET A 1 90.19 6.07 9.71
C MET A 1 89.31 5.05 10.45
N ARG A 2 89.82 4.24 11.39
CA ARG A 2 89.01 3.24 12.15
C ARG A 2 87.89 3.80 13.06
N LYS A 3 88.04 5.03 13.59
CA LYS A 3 87.03 5.65 14.48
C LYS A 3 85.83 6.25 13.73
N VAL A 4 85.98 6.56 12.43
CA VAL A 4 84.90 7.16 11.62
C VAL A 4 83.94 6.10 11.09
N VAL A 5 84.43 4.88 10.82
CA VAL A 5 83.60 3.74 10.40
C VAL A 5 82.69 3.25 11.54
N PHE A 6 83.14 3.33 12.79
CA PHE A 6 82.33 2.93 13.95
C PHE A 6 81.19 3.92 14.25
N LEU A 7 81.41 5.23 14.02
CA LEU A 7 80.38 6.26 14.14
C LEU A 7 79.33 6.18 13.02
N PHE A 8 79.72 5.73 11.82
CA PHE A 8 78.77 5.49 10.72
C PHE A 8 77.91 4.24 10.95
N PHE A 9 78.45 3.19 11.58
CA PHE A 9 77.67 2.01 11.96
C PHE A 9 76.72 2.27 13.14
N LEU A 10 77.08 3.16 14.06
CA LEU A 10 76.21 3.57 15.19
C LEU A 10 75.10 4.54 14.76
N ALA A 11 75.32 5.32 13.70
CA ALA A 11 74.31 6.21 13.11
C ALA A 11 73.32 5.47 12.19
N PHE A 12 73.71 4.32 11.62
CA PHE A 12 72.81 3.51 10.78
C PHE A 12 71.86 2.61 11.60
N SER A 13 72.19 2.29 12.85
CA SER A 13 71.31 1.55 13.77
C SER A 13 70.20 2.39 14.41
N LEU A 14 70.19 3.71 14.21
CA LEU A 14 69.15 4.61 14.71
C LEU A 14 68.01 4.87 13.69
N LEU A 15 68.08 4.28 12.48
CA LEU A 15 67.11 4.55 11.41
C LEU A 15 65.88 3.62 11.37
N PHE A 16 65.74 2.67 12.29
CA PHE A 16 64.56 1.79 12.34
C PHE A 16 64.10 1.44 13.75
N ALA A 17 64.04 2.42 14.66
CA ALA A 17 63.11 2.29 15.78
C ALA A 17 61.69 2.41 15.19
N THR A 18 61.07 1.27 14.85
CA THR A 18 59.67 1.23 14.42
C THR A 18 58.82 1.69 15.60
N SER A 19 58.42 2.95 15.64
CA SER A 19 57.52 3.43 16.67
C SER A 19 56.15 2.74 16.54
N LEU A 20 55.46 2.58 17.66
CA LEU A 20 54.08 2.09 17.68
C LEU A 20 53.15 2.93 16.78
N ASP A 21 53.40 4.23 16.64
CA ASP A 21 52.68 5.12 15.71
C ASP A 21 52.88 4.71 14.25
N LYS A 22 54.11 4.35 13.86
CA LYS A 22 54.39 3.88 12.51
C LYS A 22 53.64 2.57 12.22
N ILE A 23 53.61 1.67 13.20
CA ILE A 23 52.88 0.41 13.11
C ILE A 23 51.38 0.67 12.96
N LYS A 24 50.83 1.58 13.78
CA LYS A 24 49.42 1.99 13.69
C LYS A 24 49.10 2.57 12.30
N ASN A 25 49.95 3.41 11.74
CA ASN A 25 49.75 3.96 10.40
C ASN A 25 49.77 2.87 9.31
N ILE A 26 50.69 1.92 9.37
CA ILE A 26 50.75 0.79 8.42
C ILE A 26 49.47 -0.05 8.50
N SER A 27 48.85 -0.17 9.68
CA SER A 27 47.60 -0.92 9.86
C SER A 27 46.42 -0.38 9.06
N ARG A 28 46.52 0.83 8.51
CA ARG A 28 45.50 1.44 7.64
C ARG A 28 45.53 0.94 6.21
N GLU A 29 46.64 0.32 5.81
CA GLU A 29 46.86 -0.18 4.46
C GLU A 29 47.06 -1.69 4.46
N ASN A 30 47.83 -2.21 5.43
CA ASN A 30 48.16 -3.62 5.53
C ASN A 30 48.16 -4.04 7.01
N LEU A 31 47.03 -4.59 7.45
CA LEU A 31 46.81 -5.00 8.84
C LEU A 31 47.72 -6.17 9.25
N ASP A 32 47.90 -7.17 8.39
CA ASP A 32 48.74 -8.34 8.71
C ASP A 32 50.20 -7.93 8.93
N LYS A 33 50.73 -7.10 8.01
CA LYS A 33 52.08 -6.54 8.15
C LYS A 33 52.22 -5.71 9.42
N ALA A 34 51.22 -4.92 9.78
CA ALA A 34 51.25 -4.12 11.01
C ALA A 34 51.29 -5.02 12.26
N ILE A 35 50.55 -6.13 12.26
CA ILE A 35 50.55 -7.08 13.37
C ILE A 35 51.90 -7.80 13.48
N ASP A 36 52.49 -8.22 12.37
CA ASP A 36 53.82 -8.85 12.37
C ASP A 36 54.87 -7.89 12.96
N MET A 37 54.86 -6.63 12.50
CA MET A 37 55.73 -5.58 13.03
C MET A 37 55.46 -5.28 14.51
N PHE A 38 54.20 -5.34 14.96
CA PHE A 38 53.84 -5.18 16.36
C PHE A 38 54.39 -6.31 17.23
N LEU A 39 54.24 -7.57 16.81
CA LEU A 39 54.75 -8.72 17.55
C LEU A 39 56.27 -8.68 17.70
N ASP A 40 56.99 -8.22 16.67
CA ASP A 40 58.44 -8.01 16.75
C ASP A 40 58.81 -6.82 17.65
N TYR A 41 58.03 -5.74 17.62
CA TYR A 41 58.21 -4.60 18.52
C TYR A 41 58.09 -5.00 20.00
N VAL A 42 57.07 -5.78 20.35
CA VAL A 42 56.80 -6.24 21.72
C VAL A 42 57.96 -7.09 22.27
N LYS A 43 58.58 -7.94 21.43
CA LYS A 43 59.77 -8.72 21.84
C LYS A 43 60.95 -7.82 22.20
N GLY A 44 61.13 -6.70 21.48
CA GLY A 44 62.22 -5.76 21.69
C GLY A 44 61.99 -4.75 22.82
N HIS A 45 60.73 -4.42 23.12
CA HIS A 45 60.37 -3.33 24.05
C HIS A 45 59.28 -3.72 25.07
N PRO A 46 59.39 -4.85 25.79
CA PRO A 46 58.27 -5.43 26.57
C PRO A 46 57.73 -4.55 27.72
N LYS A 47 58.41 -3.46 28.08
CA LYS A 47 58.02 -2.53 29.14
C LYS A 47 57.42 -1.22 28.61
N ASP A 48 57.25 -1.08 27.30
CA ASP A 48 56.62 0.09 26.72
C ASP A 48 55.13 0.13 27.12
N PRO A 49 54.67 1.19 27.82
CA PRO A 49 53.30 1.27 28.33
C PRO A 49 52.23 1.36 27.22
N ASP A 50 52.60 1.77 26.00
CA ASP A 50 51.65 1.92 24.90
C ASP A 50 51.39 0.61 24.14
N ILE A 51 52.14 -0.46 24.43
CA ILE A 51 51.98 -1.78 23.81
C ILE A 51 50.56 -2.30 23.97
N GLU A 52 49.99 -2.22 25.17
CA GLU A 52 48.65 -2.72 25.44
C GLU A 52 47.63 -2.01 24.56
N LYS A 53 47.65 -0.67 24.57
CA LYS A 53 46.73 0.17 23.79
C LYS A 53 46.82 -0.11 22.29
N VAL A 54 48.03 -0.20 21.73
CA VAL A 54 48.22 -0.45 20.29
C VAL A 54 47.89 -1.89 19.93
N GLY A 55 48.24 -2.85 20.79
CA GLY A 55 47.87 -4.25 20.61
C GLY A 55 46.36 -4.43 20.60
N GLU A 56 45.65 -3.89 21.59
CA GLU A 56 44.19 -3.92 21.65
C GLU A 56 43.55 -3.34 20.38
N PHE A 57 44.05 -2.23 19.86
CA PHE A 57 43.59 -1.61 18.62
C PHE A 57 43.79 -2.52 17.41
N LEU A 58 44.99 -3.07 17.22
CA LEU A 58 45.32 -3.94 16.08
C LEU A 58 44.52 -5.24 16.10
N PHE A 59 44.43 -5.89 17.26
CA PHE A 59 43.68 -7.14 17.40
C PHE A 59 42.16 -6.92 17.37
N ALA A 60 41.65 -5.76 17.79
CA ALA A 60 40.25 -5.37 17.56
C ALA A 60 39.95 -5.28 16.06
N LYS A 61 40.82 -4.61 15.28
CA LYS A 61 40.70 -4.56 13.82
C LYS A 61 40.70 -5.97 13.23
N LYS A 62 41.68 -6.80 13.58
CA LYS A 62 41.79 -8.18 13.08
C LYS A 62 40.52 -8.97 13.33
N HIS A 63 40.06 -8.98 14.57
CA HIS A 63 38.87 -9.72 14.97
C HIS A 63 37.63 -9.31 14.16
N LEU A 64 37.38 -8.01 14.00
CA LEU A 64 36.21 -7.52 13.28
C LEU A 64 36.33 -7.72 11.77
N VAL A 65 37.54 -7.63 11.19
CA VAL A 65 37.79 -7.93 9.77
C VAL A 65 37.55 -9.40 9.45
N GLU A 66 38.07 -10.31 10.28
CA GLU A 66 37.87 -11.77 10.11
C GLU A 66 36.39 -12.15 10.26
N LYS A 67 35.70 -11.54 11.22
CA LYS A 67 34.29 -11.82 11.46
C LYS A 67 33.37 -11.19 10.41
N TYR A 68 33.72 -10.01 9.90
CA TYR A 68 32.92 -9.25 8.95
C TYR A 68 33.74 -8.80 7.72
N PRO A 69 34.13 -9.73 6.83
CA PRO A 69 34.98 -9.40 5.67
C PRO A 69 34.41 -8.29 4.76
N PHE A 70 33.08 -8.17 4.68
CA PHE A 70 32.43 -7.14 3.85
C PHE A 70 32.67 -5.69 4.34
N LEU A 71 33.04 -5.52 5.63
CA LEU A 71 33.40 -4.24 6.26
C LEU A 71 34.92 -4.03 6.32
N ALA A 72 35.73 -4.98 5.83
CA ALA A 72 37.16 -4.99 6.04
C ALA A 72 37.84 -3.71 5.57
N LYS A 73 37.46 -3.21 4.40
CA LYS A 73 38.02 -1.98 3.82
C LYS A 73 37.88 -0.80 4.78
N GLU A 74 36.67 -0.54 5.26
CA GLU A 74 36.35 0.62 6.10
C GLU A 74 36.93 0.49 7.51
N ILE A 75 36.98 -0.74 8.05
CA ILE A 75 37.61 -1.02 9.34
C ILE A 75 39.13 -0.82 9.26
N VAL A 76 39.76 -1.35 8.22
CA VAL A 76 41.22 -1.24 8.01
C VAL A 76 41.58 0.22 7.78
N SER A 77 40.92 0.91 6.86
CA SER A 77 41.21 2.31 6.54
C SER A 77 40.72 3.32 7.59
N GLU A 78 40.05 2.86 8.66
CA GLU A 78 39.43 3.72 9.69
C GLU A 78 38.43 4.75 9.10
N ASP A 79 37.69 4.38 8.05
CA ASP A 79 36.67 5.24 7.43
C ASP A 79 35.32 5.06 8.13
N LEU A 80 35.07 5.86 9.17
CA LEU A 80 33.82 5.83 9.94
C LEU A 80 32.57 6.11 9.08
N LYS A 81 32.64 7.09 8.17
CA LYS A 81 31.48 7.48 7.36
C LYS A 81 31.15 6.40 6.33
N GLY A 82 32.17 5.85 5.66
CA GLY A 82 32.02 4.71 4.77
C GLY A 82 31.50 3.48 5.50
N PHE A 83 32.01 3.22 6.71
CA PHE A 83 31.56 2.13 7.57
C PHE A 83 30.05 2.22 7.84
N LEU A 84 29.57 3.37 8.32
CA LEU A 84 28.16 3.60 8.63
C LEU A 84 27.25 3.46 7.41
N LYS A 85 27.68 3.96 6.24
CA LYS A 85 26.93 3.79 4.98
C LYS A 85 26.79 2.32 4.60
N LYS A 86 27.85 1.51 4.78
CA LYS A 86 27.80 0.07 4.53
C LYS A 86 26.93 -0.72 5.50
N LEU A 87 26.65 -0.20 6.70
CA LEU A 87 25.75 -0.87 7.64
C LEU A 87 24.33 -1.03 7.10
N LYS A 88 23.94 -0.32 6.02
CA LYS A 88 22.65 -0.53 5.35
C LYS A 88 22.43 -2.00 4.98
N THR A 89 23.46 -2.68 4.46
CA THR A 89 23.38 -4.10 4.06
C THR A 89 23.63 -5.08 5.20
N PHE A 90 23.97 -4.59 6.40
CA PHE A 90 24.26 -5.46 7.55
C PHE A 90 22.95 -5.89 8.23
N PRO A 91 22.64 -7.19 8.34
CA PRO A 91 21.32 -7.64 8.78
C PRO A 91 21.11 -7.64 10.31
N LYS A 92 22.15 -7.41 11.09
CA LYS A 92 22.14 -7.59 12.56
C LYS A 92 22.59 -6.33 13.29
N THR A 93 22.36 -6.31 14.60
CA THR A 93 22.99 -5.35 15.53
C THR A 93 24.29 -5.96 16.05
N PHE A 94 25.33 -5.14 16.22
CA PHE A 94 26.55 -5.54 16.90
C PHE A 94 26.25 -5.85 18.38
N SER A 95 26.89 -6.90 18.89
CA SER A 95 26.86 -7.21 20.33
C SER A 95 27.64 -6.16 21.12
N SER A 96 27.34 -6.03 22.42
CA SER A 96 28.06 -5.09 23.31
C SER A 96 29.58 -5.28 23.29
N LYS A 97 30.08 -6.52 23.13
CA LYS A 97 31.52 -6.78 23.00
C LYS A 97 32.08 -6.19 21.71
N GLU A 98 31.36 -6.34 20.59
CA GLU A 98 31.79 -5.80 19.30
C GLU A 98 31.69 -4.29 19.24
N THR A 99 30.66 -3.69 19.84
CA THR A 99 30.54 -2.23 19.98
C THR A 99 31.76 -1.66 20.70
N LYS A 100 32.21 -2.30 21.80
CA LYS A 100 33.44 -1.90 22.50
C LYS A 100 34.69 -2.00 21.63
N LEU A 101 34.78 -3.00 20.74
CA LEU A 101 35.89 -3.09 19.78
C LEU A 101 35.81 -1.97 18.74
N LEU A 102 34.62 -1.68 18.23
CA LEU A 102 34.40 -0.56 17.30
C LEU A 102 34.77 0.78 17.91
N GLU A 103 34.46 1.02 19.19
CA GLU A 103 34.87 2.22 19.92
C GLU A 103 36.40 2.37 20.04
N LYS A 104 37.14 1.26 20.09
CA LYS A 104 38.62 1.29 20.07
C LYS A 104 39.16 1.67 18.70
N ILE A 105 38.51 1.23 17.62
CA ILE A 105 38.93 1.48 16.24
C ILE A 105 38.52 2.89 15.79
N PHE A 106 37.34 3.32 16.19
CA PHE A 106 36.73 4.61 15.89
C PHE A 106 36.51 5.39 17.21
N PRO A 107 37.54 6.11 17.71
CA PRO A 107 37.43 6.84 18.97
C PRO A 107 36.28 7.84 19.01
N ASP A 108 35.98 8.47 17.86
CA ASP A 108 34.92 9.46 17.71
C ASP A 108 33.54 8.82 17.42
N LEU A 109 33.39 7.50 17.55
CA LEU A 109 32.13 6.81 17.21
C LEU A 109 30.96 7.31 18.05
N LYS A 110 31.14 7.47 19.37
CA LYS A 110 30.07 7.93 20.26
C LYS A 110 29.67 9.37 19.97
N SER A 111 30.65 10.27 19.91
CA SER A 111 30.41 11.68 19.59
C SER A 111 29.76 11.84 18.22
N PHE A 112 30.20 11.08 17.22
CA PHE A 112 29.57 11.10 15.90
C PHE A 112 28.08 10.72 15.96
N ILE A 113 27.73 9.68 16.72
CA ILE A 113 26.32 9.26 16.86
C ILE A 113 25.52 10.31 17.64
N GLU A 114 26.08 10.86 18.72
CA GLU A 114 25.47 11.94 19.48
C GLU A 114 25.25 13.21 18.65
N ASP A 115 26.05 13.45 17.63
CA ASP A 115 25.93 14.59 16.72
C ASP A 115 24.87 14.40 15.62
N LEU A 116 24.30 13.20 15.46
CA LEU A 116 23.20 12.92 14.51
C LEU A 116 21.87 13.53 15.03
N GLN A 117 21.76 14.84 14.96
CA GLN A 117 20.64 15.60 15.54
C GLN A 117 19.68 16.18 14.51
N SER A 118 19.98 16.10 13.20
CA SER A 118 19.10 16.57 12.14
C SER A 118 18.39 15.43 11.39
N VAL A 119 17.34 15.78 10.64
CA VAL A 119 16.61 14.83 9.77
C VAL A 119 17.55 14.29 8.69
N GLU A 120 18.38 15.16 8.12
CA GLU A 120 19.36 14.84 7.08
C GLU A 120 20.40 13.84 7.56
N ASP A 121 20.89 13.99 8.80
CA ASP A 121 21.86 13.06 9.39
C ASP A 121 21.31 11.64 9.46
N ILE A 122 20.07 11.50 9.93
CA ILE A 122 19.40 10.20 10.06
C ILE A 122 19.05 9.62 8.68
N LEU A 123 18.75 10.46 7.68
CA LEU A 123 18.56 10.02 6.31
C LEU A 123 19.85 9.48 5.67
N ILE A 124 20.99 10.11 5.95
CA ILE A 124 22.29 9.65 5.45
C ILE A 124 22.74 8.37 6.18
N TYR A 125 22.46 8.26 7.48
CA TYR A 125 22.92 7.14 8.33
C TYR A 125 21.77 6.41 9.08
N PRO A 126 20.74 5.89 8.39
CA PRO A 126 19.57 5.29 9.05
C PRO A 126 19.87 3.97 9.77
N SER A 127 21.05 3.39 9.53
CA SER A 127 21.50 2.15 10.17
C SER A 127 22.35 2.37 11.43
N PHE A 128 22.44 3.61 11.93
CA PHE A 128 23.23 3.94 13.13
C PHE A 128 22.90 3.03 14.33
N TRP A 129 21.61 2.71 14.51
CA TRP A 129 21.11 1.90 15.63
C TRP A 129 21.70 0.48 15.66
N LYS A 130 22.21 -0.04 14.54
CA LYS A 130 22.87 -1.35 14.49
C LYS A 130 24.16 -1.39 15.29
N LEU A 131 24.74 -0.23 15.64
CA LEU A 131 25.91 -0.14 16.51
C LEU A 131 25.61 -0.49 17.97
N GLY A 132 24.34 -0.48 18.38
CA GLY A 132 23.97 -0.63 19.79
C GLY A 132 24.34 0.57 20.66
N ILE A 133 24.62 1.72 20.05
CA ILE A 133 24.86 3.00 20.74
C ILE A 133 23.54 3.77 20.77
N PRO A 134 23.05 4.18 21.96
CA PRO A 134 21.81 4.93 22.07
C PRO A 134 21.97 6.33 21.46
N LEU A 135 20.94 6.79 20.77
CA LEU A 135 20.81 8.17 20.30
C LEU A 135 19.59 8.79 20.96
N ARG A 136 19.76 9.98 21.53
CA ARG A 136 18.68 10.83 22.03
C ARG A 136 18.66 12.15 21.25
N ILE A 137 17.50 12.54 20.73
CA ILE A 137 17.33 13.84 20.07
C ILE A 137 17.17 14.92 21.15
N LYS A 138 18.08 15.90 21.13
CA LYS A 138 18.19 16.96 22.15
C LYS A 138 17.06 17.98 22.08
N ASP A 139 16.63 18.33 20.87
CA ASP A 139 15.48 19.22 20.62
C ASP A 139 14.41 18.50 19.77
N PRO A 140 13.54 17.72 20.41
CA PRO A 140 12.48 16.98 19.73
C PRO A 140 11.47 17.87 18.99
N GLU A 141 11.24 19.10 19.46
CA GLU A 141 10.25 20.00 18.83
C GLU A 141 10.75 20.49 17.47
N SER A 142 11.98 21.01 17.44
CA SER A 142 12.62 21.49 16.21
C SER A 142 12.84 20.34 15.23
N PHE A 143 13.25 19.17 15.72
CA PHE A 143 13.41 17.98 14.88
C PHE A 143 12.10 17.57 14.21
N VAL A 144 11.01 17.45 14.97
CA VAL A 144 9.70 17.03 14.43
C VAL A 144 9.14 18.08 13.47
N SER A 145 9.30 19.37 13.77
CA SER A 145 8.84 20.44 12.89
C SER A 145 9.50 20.34 11.50
N LYS A 146 10.83 20.17 11.47
CA LYS A 146 11.58 19.96 10.23
C LYS A 146 11.23 18.65 9.52
N LEU A 147 10.99 17.58 10.29
CA LEU A 147 10.57 16.29 9.74
C LEU A 147 9.24 16.41 8.99
N ILE A 148 8.26 17.09 9.59
CA ILE A 148 6.95 17.31 8.97
C ILE A 148 7.11 18.20 7.74
N GLU A 149 7.83 19.31 7.84
CA GLU A 149 8.13 20.21 6.71
C GLU A 149 8.71 19.43 5.51
N ARG A 150 9.79 18.67 5.73
CA ARG A 150 10.41 17.86 4.67
C ARG A 150 9.51 16.75 4.13
N PHE A 151 8.65 16.17 4.96
CA PHE A 151 7.69 15.16 4.50
C PHE A 151 6.61 15.76 3.57
N PHE A 152 6.16 16.99 3.83
CA PHE A 152 5.23 17.67 2.93
C PHE A 152 5.88 18.07 1.61
N GLU A 153 7.20 18.34 1.60
CA GLU A 153 7.98 18.58 0.38
C GLU A 153 8.26 17.29 -0.41
N ASP A 154 8.57 16.19 0.29
CA ASP A 154 8.84 14.88 -0.29
C ASP A 154 8.15 13.77 0.52
N PRO A 155 6.95 13.33 0.12
CA PRO A 155 6.21 12.28 0.80
C PRO A 155 6.91 10.91 0.82
N PHE A 156 7.90 10.67 -0.04
CA PHE A 156 8.61 9.41 -0.12
C PHE A 156 9.81 9.33 0.84
N LEU A 157 10.15 10.43 1.51
CA LEU A 157 11.25 10.53 2.47
C LEU A 157 11.13 9.52 3.63
N LEU A 158 9.90 9.22 4.06
CA LEU A 158 9.60 8.33 5.19
C LEU A 158 9.62 6.85 4.77
N SER A 159 10.78 6.41 4.28
CA SER A 159 11.09 5.02 4.00
C SER A 159 11.01 4.13 5.24
N TYR A 160 10.83 2.82 5.05
CA TYR A 160 10.80 1.85 6.15
C TYR A 160 12.08 1.90 7.00
N GLU A 161 13.24 2.03 6.36
CA GLU A 161 14.53 2.12 7.04
C GLU A 161 14.64 3.35 7.92
N PHE A 162 14.15 4.49 7.41
CA PHE A 162 14.17 5.74 8.16
C PHE A 162 13.21 5.70 9.35
N ILE A 163 11.98 5.21 9.17
CA ILE A 163 11.03 5.05 10.28
C ILE A 163 11.57 4.06 11.32
N THR A 164 12.23 3.00 10.87
CA THR A 164 12.91 2.06 11.77
C THR A 164 14.04 2.74 12.53
N ALA A 165 14.82 3.61 11.90
CA ALA A 165 15.86 4.38 12.56
C ALA A 165 15.26 5.27 13.67
N LEU A 166 14.17 5.99 13.35
CA LEU A 166 13.47 6.84 14.31
C LEU A 166 12.90 6.05 15.50
N SER A 167 12.37 4.84 15.28
CA SER A 167 11.84 3.99 16.37
C SER A 167 12.92 3.40 17.28
N LYS A 168 14.21 3.51 16.90
CA LYS A 168 15.36 3.11 17.72
C LYS A 168 16.01 4.26 18.48
N ILE A 169 15.55 5.50 18.27
CA ILE A 169 15.94 6.65 19.08
C ILE A 169 15.35 6.49 20.48
N GLU A 170 16.14 6.80 21.51
CA GLU A 170 15.77 6.61 22.92
C GLU A 170 14.45 7.31 23.29
N ASN A 171 14.26 8.53 22.81
CA ASN A 171 13.04 9.31 22.99
C ASN A 171 12.07 9.21 21.79
N SER A 172 12.01 8.07 21.09
CA SER A 172 11.11 7.87 19.94
C SER A 172 9.65 8.16 20.28
N LYS A 173 9.19 7.73 21.47
CA LYS A 173 7.81 7.95 21.92
C LYS A 173 7.49 9.44 22.04
N GLU A 174 8.43 10.23 22.56
CA GLU A 174 8.30 11.69 22.66
C GLU A 174 8.21 12.33 21.26
N LEU A 175 9.02 11.85 20.30
CA LEU A 175 8.91 12.28 18.90
C LEU A 175 7.52 11.96 18.33
N GLY A 176 6.98 10.76 18.60
CA GLY A 176 5.63 10.37 18.20
C GLY A 176 4.55 11.26 18.80
N GLU A 177 4.63 11.58 20.09
CA GLU A 177 3.71 12.50 20.78
C GLU A 177 3.77 13.91 20.17
N LYS A 178 4.96 14.41 19.82
CA LYS A 178 5.14 15.72 19.17
C LYS A 178 4.65 15.73 17.72
N ILE A 179 4.82 14.64 16.97
CA ILE A 179 4.24 14.51 15.63
C ILE A 179 2.73 14.71 15.70
N VAL A 180 2.05 13.99 16.60
CA VAL A 180 0.60 14.11 16.78
C VAL A 180 0.21 15.52 17.20
N SER A 181 0.89 16.09 18.20
CA SER A 181 0.60 17.46 18.67
C SER A 181 0.73 18.51 17.56
N ASN A 182 1.69 18.34 16.65
CA ASN A 182 1.85 19.24 15.51
C ASN A 182 0.77 19.01 14.45
N VAL A 183 0.46 17.75 14.10
CA VAL A 183 -0.60 17.40 13.16
C VAL A 183 -1.96 17.96 13.60
N GLU A 184 -2.30 17.86 14.88
CA GLU A 184 -3.56 18.36 15.44
C GLU A 184 -3.69 19.89 15.38
N LYS A 185 -2.57 20.62 15.32
CA LYS A 185 -2.55 22.08 15.16
C LYS A 185 -2.56 22.53 13.69
N MET A 186 -2.37 21.62 12.74
CA MET A 186 -2.30 21.98 11.33
C MET A 186 -3.68 22.40 10.79
N PRO A 187 -3.73 23.37 9.85
CA PRO A 187 -4.96 23.68 9.15
C PRO A 187 -5.53 22.46 8.43
N LEU A 188 -6.78 22.11 8.74
CA LEU A 188 -7.47 20.99 8.11
C LEU A 188 -7.83 21.32 6.66
N GLN A 189 -7.09 20.74 5.72
CA GLN A 189 -7.34 20.84 4.29
C GLN A 189 -7.44 19.42 3.72
N GLU A 190 -8.51 19.10 2.99
CA GLU A 190 -8.79 17.73 2.51
C GLU A 190 -7.63 17.13 1.67
N LYS A 191 -6.93 17.97 0.90
CA LYS A 191 -5.73 17.55 0.15
C LYS A 191 -4.61 17.00 1.04
N ASN A 192 -4.59 17.39 2.32
CA ASN A 192 -3.56 17.00 3.28
C ASN A 192 -3.90 15.73 4.08
N TYR A 193 -5.15 15.26 4.03
CA TYR A 193 -5.61 14.14 4.85
C TYR A 193 -4.80 12.86 4.69
N PRO A 194 -4.34 12.46 3.48
CA PRO A 194 -3.49 11.28 3.34
C PRO A 194 -2.16 11.44 4.09
N TYR A 195 -1.55 12.62 4.04
CA TYR A 195 -0.29 12.93 4.72
C TYR A 195 -0.48 12.96 6.24
N MET A 196 -1.56 13.57 6.72
CA MET A 196 -1.88 13.60 8.15
C MET A 196 -2.09 12.19 8.71
N LEU A 197 -2.87 11.35 8.02
CA LEU A 197 -3.07 9.96 8.42
C LEU A 197 -1.74 9.19 8.43
N ARG A 198 -0.88 9.42 7.45
CA ARG A 198 0.46 8.82 7.40
C ARG A 198 1.33 9.24 8.58
N LEU A 199 1.27 10.51 9.01
CA LEU A 199 1.99 10.98 10.19
C LEU A 199 1.47 10.34 11.48
N PHE A 200 0.17 10.12 11.62
CA PHE A 200 -0.40 9.34 12.73
C PHE A 200 0.13 7.91 12.75
N GLU A 201 0.14 7.21 11.60
CA GLU A 201 0.70 5.85 11.51
C GLU A 201 2.17 5.81 11.96
N ILE A 202 2.96 6.80 11.54
CA ILE A 202 4.37 6.89 11.92
C ILE A 202 4.50 7.15 13.42
N ALA A 203 3.72 8.07 13.98
CA ALA A 203 3.70 8.29 15.42
C ALA A 203 3.40 7.00 16.20
N ARG A 204 2.44 6.17 15.73
CA ARG A 204 2.17 4.84 16.30
C ARG A 204 3.39 3.93 16.24
N MET A 205 4.09 3.89 15.11
CA MET A 205 5.34 3.11 14.95
C MET A 205 6.47 3.59 15.87
N LEU A 206 6.46 4.85 16.28
CA LEU A 206 7.42 5.41 17.25
C LEU A 206 7.03 5.16 18.71
N GLY A 207 5.86 4.56 18.97
CA GLY A 207 5.38 4.20 20.31
C GLY A 207 4.28 5.11 20.86
N TYR A 208 3.72 6.02 20.05
CA TYR A 208 2.50 6.74 20.42
C TYR A 208 1.33 5.76 20.51
N ASN A 209 0.58 5.79 21.61
CA ASN A 209 -0.48 4.83 21.88
C ASN A 209 -1.79 5.46 22.38
N ARG A 210 -1.90 6.79 22.42
CA ARG A 210 -3.11 7.48 22.87
C ARG A 210 -4.14 7.56 21.75
N PRO A 211 -5.45 7.58 22.04
CA PRO A 211 -6.46 7.86 21.01
C PRO A 211 -6.32 9.31 20.53
N SER A 212 -6.67 9.56 19.27
CA SER A 212 -6.80 10.90 18.70
C SER A 212 -8.09 10.94 17.89
N ASP A 213 -8.99 11.84 18.28
CA ASP A 213 -10.29 12.01 17.60
C ASP A 213 -10.08 12.39 16.13
N LEU A 214 -9.07 13.22 15.85
CA LEU A 214 -8.71 13.59 14.49
C LEU A 214 -8.22 12.38 13.67
N GLU A 215 -7.40 11.49 14.24
CA GLU A 215 -6.98 10.26 13.56
C GLU A 215 -8.20 9.39 13.20
N GLU A 216 -9.14 9.25 14.14
CA GLU A 216 -10.37 8.48 13.93
C GLU A 216 -11.27 9.11 12.85
N GLU A 217 -11.47 10.44 12.89
CA GLU A 217 -12.24 11.15 11.87
C GLU A 217 -11.61 11.01 10.48
N LEU A 218 -10.28 11.11 10.36
CA LEU A 218 -9.58 10.90 9.09
C LEU A 218 -9.76 9.46 8.57
N ARG A 219 -9.68 8.45 9.46
CA ARG A 219 -9.94 7.05 9.07
C ARG A 219 -11.38 6.87 8.58
N ASN A 220 -12.35 7.40 9.32
CA ASN A 220 -13.76 7.34 8.95
C ASN A 220 -14.03 8.06 7.62
N TYR A 221 -13.39 9.20 7.39
CA TYR A 221 -13.43 9.92 6.10
C TYR A 221 -12.97 9.02 4.93
N PHE A 222 -11.82 8.34 5.07
CA PHE A 222 -11.33 7.47 4.00
C PHE A 222 -12.17 6.20 3.81
N LEU A 223 -12.67 5.62 4.90
CA LEU A 223 -13.60 4.49 4.84
C LEU A 223 -14.88 4.88 4.09
N LEU A 224 -15.46 6.03 4.40
CA LEU A 224 -16.64 6.55 3.74
C LEU A 224 -16.37 6.85 2.25
N SER A 225 -15.23 7.46 1.93
CA SER A 225 -14.79 7.69 0.54
C SER A 225 -14.68 6.38 -0.26
N ALA A 226 -14.15 5.32 0.36
CA ALA A 226 -14.05 4.01 -0.25
C ALA A 226 -15.43 3.36 -0.47
N LYS A 227 -16.31 3.40 0.56
CA LYS A 227 -17.69 2.91 0.45
C LYS A 227 -18.45 3.61 -0.68
N LEU A 228 -18.40 4.94 -0.74
CA LEU A 228 -19.03 5.73 -1.81
C LEU A 228 -18.55 5.35 -3.22
N SER A 229 -17.32 4.86 -3.33
CA SER A 229 -16.75 4.43 -4.61
C SER A 229 -17.18 3.01 -5.00
N ALA A 230 -17.52 2.15 -4.02
CA ALA A 230 -17.91 0.76 -4.22
C ALA A 230 -19.45 0.56 -4.29
N SER A 231 -20.21 1.42 -3.63
CA SER A 231 -21.67 1.30 -3.47
C SER A 231 -22.43 1.44 -4.78
N SER A 232 -23.58 0.76 -4.87
CA SER A 232 -24.52 0.86 -6.00
C SER A 232 -26.00 0.86 -5.59
N SER A 233 -26.34 0.58 -4.33
CA SER A 233 -27.75 0.43 -3.93
C SER A 233 -28.36 1.68 -3.27
N PRO A 234 -29.69 1.88 -3.38
CA PRO A 234 -30.39 2.98 -2.70
C PRO A 234 -30.39 2.89 -1.17
N LYS A 235 -30.42 1.67 -0.61
CA LYS A 235 -30.46 1.45 0.85
C LYS A 235 -29.15 1.88 1.52
N GLU A 236 -28.03 1.69 0.84
CA GLU A 236 -26.71 2.18 1.28
C GLU A 236 -26.65 3.71 1.33
N LEU A 237 -27.45 4.43 0.54
CA LEU A 237 -27.39 5.90 0.49
C LEU A 237 -27.76 6.54 1.83
N GLU A 238 -28.80 6.05 2.51
CA GLU A 238 -29.22 6.59 3.82
C GLU A 238 -28.15 6.36 4.90
N GLU A 239 -27.56 5.17 4.92
CA GLU A 239 -26.47 4.83 5.83
C GLU A 239 -25.24 5.71 5.58
N LEU A 240 -24.87 5.92 4.31
CA LEU A 240 -23.73 6.75 3.92
C LEU A 240 -23.94 8.24 4.24
N VAL A 241 -25.15 8.76 4.09
CA VAL A 241 -25.50 10.13 4.50
C VAL A 241 -25.36 10.27 6.02
N THR A 242 -25.83 9.28 6.78
CA THR A 242 -25.73 9.28 8.25
C THR A 242 -24.26 9.25 8.71
N GLU A 243 -23.42 8.42 8.08
CA GLU A 243 -21.97 8.41 8.35
C GLU A 243 -21.30 9.73 7.96
N TYR A 244 -21.68 10.31 6.81
CA TYR A 244 -21.19 11.61 6.37
C TYR A 244 -21.50 12.72 7.37
N GLU A 245 -22.72 12.77 7.91
CA GLU A 245 -23.15 13.80 8.87
C GLU A 245 -22.37 13.76 10.18
N LYS A 246 -21.92 12.59 10.63
CA LYS A 246 -21.15 12.42 11.88
C LYS A 246 -19.75 13.04 11.83
N LEU A 247 -19.14 13.16 10.65
CA LEU A 247 -17.80 13.74 10.51
C LEU A 247 -17.81 15.24 10.82
N THR A 248 -16.87 15.74 11.61
CA THR A 248 -16.75 17.16 11.95
C THR A 248 -15.69 17.88 11.12
N ILE A 249 -14.71 17.14 10.59
CA ILE A 249 -13.70 17.67 9.68
C ILE A 249 -14.28 18.14 8.32
N PRO A 250 -13.60 19.06 7.61
CA PRO A 250 -13.93 19.44 6.23
C PRO A 250 -14.13 18.23 5.30
N LYS A 251 -15.23 18.24 4.54
CA LYS A 251 -15.72 17.06 3.82
C LYS A 251 -16.38 17.40 2.48
N GLU A 252 -15.93 18.46 1.81
CA GLU A 252 -16.47 18.92 0.54
C GLU A 252 -16.21 17.94 -0.62
N GLU A 253 -15.08 17.24 -0.65
CA GLU A 253 -14.85 16.20 -1.66
C GLU A 253 -15.76 15.00 -1.45
N LEU A 254 -16.00 14.60 -0.20
CA LEU A 254 -17.02 13.58 0.12
C LEU A 254 -18.41 14.04 -0.30
N ARG A 255 -18.76 15.30 -0.06
CA ARG A 255 -20.05 15.87 -0.49
C ARG A 255 -20.23 15.76 -2.01
N LYS A 256 -19.20 16.12 -2.79
CA LYS A 256 -19.24 15.97 -4.26
C LYS A 256 -19.45 14.51 -4.67
N LYS A 257 -18.72 13.57 -4.06
CA LYS A 257 -18.87 12.13 -4.33
C LYS A 257 -20.27 11.62 -3.97
N LEU A 258 -20.81 12.06 -2.83
CA LEU A 258 -22.15 11.72 -2.37
C LEU A 258 -23.24 12.22 -3.32
N LEU A 259 -23.09 13.43 -3.86
CA LEU A 259 -24.00 13.97 -4.88
C LEU A 259 -23.96 13.16 -6.18
N VAL A 260 -22.76 12.79 -6.64
CA VAL A 260 -22.60 11.92 -7.82
C VAL A 260 -23.25 10.57 -7.58
N PHE A 261 -22.99 9.95 -6.44
CA PHE A 261 -23.59 8.67 -6.05
C PHE A 261 -25.12 8.75 -5.98
N SER A 262 -25.67 9.77 -5.29
CA SER A 262 -27.12 10.01 -5.22
C SER A 262 -27.74 10.17 -6.61
N SER A 263 -27.07 10.89 -7.52
CA SER A 263 -27.55 11.04 -8.90
C SER A 263 -27.55 9.73 -9.69
N LYS A 264 -26.55 8.87 -9.46
CA LYS A 264 -26.45 7.53 -10.07
C LYS A 264 -27.59 6.64 -9.60
N VAL A 265 -27.81 6.55 -8.29
CA VAL A 265 -28.91 5.80 -7.67
C VAL A 265 -30.27 6.24 -8.20
N LYS A 266 -30.52 7.55 -8.31
CA LYS A 266 -31.78 8.10 -8.86
C LYS A 266 -32.01 7.67 -10.32
N ARG A 267 -30.96 7.66 -11.15
CA ARG A 267 -31.05 7.22 -12.55
C ARG A 267 -31.38 5.74 -12.64
N GLU A 268 -30.71 4.91 -11.86
CA GLU A 268 -30.88 3.45 -11.86
C GLU A 268 -32.31 3.06 -11.45
N ASN A 269 -32.87 3.67 -10.38
CA ASN A 269 -34.27 3.48 -10.01
C ASN A 269 -35.25 3.94 -11.12
N SER A 270 -34.91 5.00 -11.87
CA SER A 270 -35.75 5.49 -12.98
C SER A 270 -35.72 4.62 -14.24
N GLU A 271 -34.60 3.94 -14.49
CA GLU A 271 -34.42 3.01 -15.62
C GLU A 271 -35.18 1.72 -15.33
N ASP A 272 -35.09 1.22 -14.09
CA ASP A 272 -35.76 -0.01 -13.67
C ASP A 272 -37.29 0.12 -13.84
N HIS A 273 -37.88 1.22 -13.37
CA HIS A 273 -39.31 1.49 -13.59
C HIS A 273 -39.69 1.64 -15.06
N ARG A 274 -38.82 2.25 -15.90
CA ARG A 274 -39.07 2.35 -17.36
C ARG A 274 -39.14 0.97 -18.01
N TYR A 275 -38.31 0.02 -17.60
CA TYR A 275 -38.37 -1.34 -18.12
C TYR A 275 -39.70 -2.02 -17.77
N TYR A 276 -40.20 -1.90 -16.53
CA TYR A 276 -41.53 -2.41 -16.15
C TYR A 276 -42.66 -1.78 -16.97
N TYR A 277 -42.64 -0.46 -17.18
CA TYR A 277 -43.66 0.21 -18.01
C TYR A 277 -43.58 -0.24 -19.48
N LEU A 278 -42.38 -0.42 -20.04
CA LEU A 278 -42.19 -0.96 -21.39
C LEU A 278 -42.67 -2.41 -21.49
N LEU A 279 -42.40 -3.24 -20.47
CA LEU A 279 -42.85 -4.63 -20.42
C LEU A 279 -44.38 -4.74 -20.34
N ILE A 280 -45.01 -3.89 -19.52
CA ILE A 280 -46.47 -3.78 -19.42
C ILE A 280 -47.09 -3.28 -20.74
N LEU A 281 -46.43 -2.33 -21.43
CA LEU A 281 -46.88 -1.83 -22.73
C LEU A 281 -46.77 -2.90 -23.84
N PHE A 282 -45.75 -3.75 -23.80
CA PHE A 282 -45.53 -4.82 -24.79
C PHE A 282 -46.30 -6.12 -24.50
N LEU A 283 -46.75 -6.34 -23.26
CA LEU A 283 -47.55 -7.50 -22.86
C LEU A 283 -48.83 -7.71 -23.71
N PRO A 284 -49.65 -6.69 -24.00
CA PRO A 284 -50.80 -6.85 -24.90
C PRO A 284 -50.39 -7.08 -26.37
N PHE A 285 -49.19 -6.65 -26.77
CA PHE A 285 -48.67 -6.86 -28.12
C PHE A 285 -48.35 -8.34 -28.39
N LEU A 286 -47.92 -9.09 -27.37
CA LEU A 286 -47.73 -10.55 -27.44
C LEU A 286 -49.05 -11.29 -27.70
N PHE A 287 -50.17 -10.83 -27.13
CA PHE A 287 -51.51 -11.37 -27.41
C PHE A 287 -51.94 -11.13 -28.86
N PHE A 288 -51.53 -10.02 -29.44
CA PHE A 288 -51.81 -9.67 -30.83
C PHE A 288 -51.12 -10.59 -31.84
N PHE A 289 -50.08 -11.34 -31.47
CA PHE A 289 -49.42 -12.31 -32.36
C PHE A 289 -50.09 -13.69 -32.42
N SER A 290 -51.00 -13.99 -31.50
CA SER A 290 -51.75 -15.26 -31.52
C SER A 290 -52.74 -15.29 -32.69
N SER A 291 -52.56 -16.24 -33.60
CA SER A 291 -53.45 -16.43 -34.75
C SER A 291 -54.90 -16.73 -34.34
N ARG A 292 -55.11 -17.35 -33.16
CA ARG A 292 -56.44 -17.60 -32.58
C ARG A 292 -57.13 -16.30 -32.15
N PHE A 293 -56.37 -15.39 -31.54
CA PHE A 293 -56.88 -14.10 -31.06
C PHE A 293 -57.21 -13.17 -32.24
N ARG A 294 -56.34 -13.13 -33.27
CA ARG A 294 -56.61 -12.39 -34.52
C ARG A 294 -57.90 -12.85 -35.21
N ALA A 295 -58.12 -14.16 -35.31
CA ALA A 295 -59.34 -14.70 -35.92
C ALA A 295 -60.61 -14.28 -35.17
N GLN A 296 -60.55 -14.24 -33.84
CA GLN A 296 -61.64 -13.80 -32.98
C GLN A 296 -61.90 -12.29 -33.10
N ILE A 297 -60.86 -11.46 -33.14
CA ILE A 297 -60.98 -10.02 -33.39
C ILE A 297 -61.62 -9.77 -34.78
N TYR A 298 -61.14 -10.41 -35.84
CA TYR A 298 -61.74 -10.22 -37.18
C TYR A 298 -63.21 -10.63 -37.24
N ARG A 299 -63.66 -11.58 -36.40
CA ARG A 299 -65.07 -11.91 -36.26
C ARG A 299 -65.87 -10.78 -35.58
N ILE A 300 -65.35 -10.21 -34.49
CA ILE A 300 -65.98 -9.10 -33.75
C ILE A 300 -66.10 -7.85 -34.63
N PHE A 301 -65.06 -7.54 -35.42
CA PHE A 301 -65.06 -6.39 -36.33
C PHE A 301 -65.76 -6.65 -37.68
N GLY A 302 -66.50 -7.76 -37.83
CA GLY A 302 -67.32 -8.03 -39.03
C GLY A 302 -66.54 -8.44 -40.28
N ALA A 303 -65.21 -8.59 -40.21
CA ALA A 303 -64.35 -9.05 -41.31
C ALA A 303 -64.38 -10.59 -41.45
N LYS A 304 -65.58 -11.16 -41.58
CA LYS A 304 -65.84 -12.60 -41.53
C LYS A 304 -65.01 -13.40 -42.55
N LYS A 305 -64.83 -12.92 -43.79
CA LYS A 305 -63.97 -13.60 -44.79
C LYS A 305 -62.51 -13.76 -44.34
N ARG A 306 -61.95 -12.77 -43.64
CA ARG A 306 -60.58 -12.83 -43.10
C ARG A 306 -60.47 -13.76 -41.89
N ALA A 307 -61.48 -13.75 -41.02
CA ALA A 307 -61.58 -14.71 -39.91
C ALA A 307 -61.64 -16.16 -40.41
N ALA A 308 -62.38 -16.44 -41.49
CA ALA A 308 -62.47 -17.76 -42.12
C ALA A 308 -61.09 -18.26 -42.56
N SER A 309 -60.34 -17.40 -43.26
CA SER A 309 -59.00 -17.72 -43.76
C SER A 309 -58.00 -18.05 -42.64
N LEU A 310 -58.14 -17.42 -41.47
CA LEU A 310 -57.29 -17.67 -40.31
C LEU A 310 -57.67 -18.97 -39.59
N TYR A 311 -58.97 -19.27 -39.48
CA TYR A 311 -59.43 -20.55 -38.96
C TYR A 311 -59.00 -21.71 -39.87
N LEU A 312 -59.04 -21.53 -41.19
CA LEU A 312 -58.54 -22.50 -42.16
C LEU A 312 -57.03 -22.74 -41.98
N LYS A 313 -56.23 -21.69 -41.86
CA LYS A 313 -54.79 -21.80 -41.54
C LYS A 313 -54.51 -22.46 -40.19
N LEU A 314 -55.37 -22.25 -39.19
CA LEU A 314 -55.27 -22.92 -37.89
C LEU A 314 -55.62 -24.42 -37.99
N LEU A 315 -56.60 -24.78 -38.81
CA LEU A 315 -57.00 -26.17 -39.04
C LEU A 315 -55.98 -26.96 -39.87
N GLN A 316 -55.19 -26.30 -40.74
CA GLN A 316 -54.04 -26.94 -41.38
C GLN A 316 -53.01 -27.45 -40.36
N LYS A 317 -52.87 -26.76 -39.21
CA LYS A 317 -51.96 -27.16 -38.13
C LYS A 317 -52.62 -28.09 -37.10
N TYR A 318 -53.93 -27.99 -36.92
CA TYR A 318 -54.70 -28.77 -35.96
C TYR A 318 -55.96 -29.35 -36.63
N PRO A 319 -55.79 -30.34 -37.52
CA PRO A 319 -56.88 -30.82 -38.37
C PRO A 319 -58.00 -31.52 -37.60
N GLU A 320 -57.75 -32.04 -36.41
CA GLU A 320 -58.76 -32.77 -35.63
C GLU A 320 -59.49 -31.88 -34.61
N ASN A 321 -59.21 -30.58 -34.59
CA ASN A 321 -59.78 -29.69 -33.59
C ASN A 321 -61.25 -29.36 -33.89
N VAL A 322 -62.16 -30.15 -33.35
CA VAL A 322 -63.61 -30.02 -33.50
C VAL A 322 -64.12 -28.61 -33.18
N LYS A 323 -63.59 -27.96 -32.12
CA LYS A 323 -64.00 -26.61 -31.72
C LYS A 323 -63.64 -25.55 -32.76
N LEU A 324 -62.50 -25.68 -33.44
CA LEU A 324 -62.10 -24.77 -34.51
C LEU A 324 -62.91 -25.00 -35.79
N ARG A 325 -63.22 -26.27 -36.10
CA ARG A 325 -64.07 -26.62 -37.24
C ARG A 325 -65.49 -26.09 -37.07
N LEU A 326 -66.09 -26.25 -35.88
CA LEU A 326 -67.41 -25.68 -35.56
C LEU A 326 -67.42 -24.16 -35.74
N LYS A 327 -66.38 -23.46 -35.27
CA LYS A 327 -66.25 -22.01 -35.45
C LYS A 327 -66.14 -21.60 -36.92
N LEU A 328 -65.48 -22.41 -37.75
CA LEU A 328 -65.39 -22.17 -39.19
C LEU A 328 -66.73 -22.44 -39.90
N ALA A 329 -67.42 -23.53 -39.56
CA ALA A 329 -68.71 -23.90 -40.12
C ALA A 329 -69.77 -22.82 -39.88
N HIS A 330 -69.92 -22.36 -38.64
CA HIS A 330 -70.82 -21.24 -38.31
C HIS A 330 -70.47 -19.96 -39.06
N LEU A 331 -69.18 -19.70 -39.27
CA LEU A 331 -68.74 -18.51 -39.98
C LEU A 331 -69.05 -18.59 -41.48
N TYR A 332 -69.04 -19.79 -42.07
CA TYR A 332 -69.50 -20.03 -43.44
C TYR A 332 -71.02 -19.88 -43.57
N GLU A 333 -71.81 -20.36 -42.61
CA GLU A 333 -73.26 -20.11 -42.56
C GLU A 333 -73.56 -18.61 -42.50
N GLU A 334 -72.87 -17.88 -41.62
CA GLU A 334 -72.99 -16.43 -41.47
C GLU A 334 -72.56 -15.64 -42.73
N LEU A 335 -71.85 -16.28 -43.67
CA LEU A 335 -71.42 -15.72 -44.95
C LEU A 335 -72.29 -16.18 -46.13
N GLY A 336 -73.30 -17.03 -45.91
CA GLY A 336 -74.15 -17.63 -46.94
C GLY A 336 -73.49 -18.77 -47.73
N MET A 337 -72.34 -19.27 -47.26
CA MET A 337 -71.57 -20.36 -47.87
C MET A 337 -72.04 -21.71 -47.32
N HIS A 338 -73.29 -22.07 -47.63
CA HIS A 338 -73.97 -23.21 -47.02
C HIS A 338 -73.36 -24.57 -47.41
N GLU A 339 -72.81 -24.70 -48.61
CA GLU A 339 -72.15 -25.94 -49.04
C GLU A 339 -70.84 -26.20 -48.28
N GLU A 340 -70.03 -25.17 -48.08
CA GLU A 340 -68.77 -25.25 -47.34
C GLU A 340 -69.01 -25.45 -45.84
N ALA A 341 -70.07 -24.85 -45.28
CA ALA A 341 -70.49 -25.11 -43.91
C ALA A 341 -70.87 -26.59 -43.71
N MET A 342 -71.66 -27.16 -44.63
CA MET A 342 -72.08 -28.56 -44.55
C MET A 342 -70.88 -29.51 -44.60
N LYS A 343 -69.89 -29.25 -45.47
CA LYS A 343 -68.65 -30.03 -45.54
C LYS A 343 -67.90 -30.06 -44.21
N GLU A 344 -67.80 -28.93 -43.51
CA GLU A 344 -67.15 -28.89 -42.19
C GLU A 344 -67.97 -29.65 -41.13
N TYR A 345 -69.30 -29.57 -41.14
CA TYR A 345 -70.16 -30.36 -40.24
C TYR A 345 -70.06 -31.86 -40.46
N GLU A 346 -69.95 -32.32 -41.71
CA GLU A 346 -69.72 -33.73 -42.01
C GLU A 346 -68.38 -34.21 -41.47
N ILE A 347 -67.32 -33.40 -41.60
CA ILE A 347 -66.00 -33.72 -41.04
C ILE A 347 -66.07 -33.75 -39.51
N ILE A 348 -66.75 -32.80 -38.88
CA ILE A 348 -66.97 -32.78 -37.44
C ILE A 348 -67.69 -34.04 -36.98
N LYS A 349 -68.77 -34.43 -37.66
CA LYS A 349 -69.54 -35.64 -37.35
C LYS A 349 -68.67 -36.90 -37.40
N LYS A 350 -67.83 -37.03 -38.44
CA LYS A 350 -66.87 -38.14 -38.58
C LYS A 350 -65.81 -38.14 -37.47
N LEU A 351 -65.27 -36.97 -37.13
CA LEU A 351 -64.28 -36.83 -36.06
C LEU A 351 -64.85 -37.03 -34.64
N SER A 352 -66.16 -36.81 -34.45
CA SER A 352 -66.85 -37.03 -33.16
C SER A 352 -67.38 -38.45 -32.96
N GLN A 353 -67.27 -39.31 -33.98
CA GLN A 353 -67.66 -40.73 -33.94
C GLN A 353 -66.48 -41.67 -33.70
N VAL A 354 -65.27 -41.12 -33.57
CA VAL A 354 -64.02 -41.75 -33.11
C VAL A 354 -63.76 -41.26 -31.69
#